data_AF-Q1YQD5-F1
#
_entry.id   AF-Q1YQD5-F1
#
_cell.length_a   1.000
_cell.length_b   1.000
_cell.length_c   1.000
_cell.angle_alpha   90.00
_cell.angle_beta   90.00
_cell.angle_gamma   90.00
#
_symmetry.space_group_name_H-M   'P 1'
#
loop_
_entity.id
_entity.type
_entity.pdbx_description
1 polymer ?
#
loop_
_entity_poly.entity_id
_entity_poly.type
_entity_poly.pdbx_seq_one_letter_code
_entity_poly.pdbx_strand_id
1 'polypeptide(L)'
;TDVDSDLVTFSVDSTELAISSGGVLSFIAAADFEAKSAYSVTVTATDGTNTATQIIAITVTDADEDAPVISSSPAFSAAENQTAIGSVLATDAGSLSFSISGTELAISSEGVLSFVSTPDYETKATYTATVTVTDAGSLATSQNITVAVTDIDDVAPVFTSEASFSAAENQTSIGTVTATDVDSDLVTFSVDSTELAISSGGVLSFIAAADFEAKSAYSVTVTATDGTNTATQIIAITVTDADEDAPVISSSPAFSAAENQTAIGSVLATDAGSLSFSISGTELAISSEGVLSFVSTPDYETKATYTATVTVTDAGSLATSQNITVAVTDIDDVAPVFTSEASFSAAENQTSIGTVTATDVDSDLVTFSVDSTELAISSGGVLSFIAAADFEAKSAYSVTVTATDGTNTATQIIAITVTDADEDAPVISS
;
A
#
# COMPACT_ATOMS: atom_id res chain seq x y z
N THR A 1 -108.81 -10.65 36.47
CA THR A 1 -109.12 -11.59 37.56
C THR A 1 -110.60 -11.56 37.79
N ASP A 2 -111.19 -12.74 37.92
CA ASP A 2 -112.58 -12.90 38.32
C ASP A 2 -112.68 -12.97 39.84
N VAL A 3 -113.63 -12.27 40.43
CA VAL A 3 -113.86 -12.23 41.88
C VAL A 3 -114.57 -13.49 42.40
N ASP A 4 -115.19 -14.27 41.50
CA ASP A 4 -115.98 -15.46 41.87
C ASP A 4 -115.26 -16.80 41.59
N SER A 5 -114.00 -16.75 41.15
CA SER A 5 -113.12 -17.92 40.86
C SER A 5 -113.55 -18.80 39.66
N ASP A 6 -114.34 -18.27 38.73
CA ASP A 6 -114.70 -18.95 37.48
C ASP A 6 -113.52 -19.07 36.50
N LEU A 7 -113.59 -20.08 35.61
CA LEU A 7 -112.57 -20.31 34.59
C LEU A 7 -112.70 -19.27 33.47
N VAL A 8 -111.81 -18.28 33.46
CA VAL A 8 -111.74 -17.26 32.40
C VAL A 8 -110.98 -17.77 31.19
N THR A 9 -111.57 -17.62 30.00
CA THR A 9 -110.89 -17.85 28.72
C THR A 9 -110.64 -16.55 27.97
N PHE A 10 -109.55 -16.49 27.22
CA PHE A 10 -109.11 -15.29 26.49
C PHE A 10 -109.09 -15.54 24.98
N SER A 11 -109.46 -14.52 24.21
CA SER A 11 -109.32 -14.48 22.75
C SER A 11 -108.83 -13.10 22.29
N VAL A 12 -108.20 -13.04 21.11
CA VAL A 12 -107.69 -11.81 20.51
C VAL A 12 -108.12 -11.75 19.03
N ASP A 13 -108.51 -10.56 18.56
CA ASP A 13 -108.96 -10.30 17.18
C ASP A 13 -107.79 -10.06 16.20
N SER A 14 -106.78 -10.92 16.24
CA SER A 14 -105.59 -10.79 15.39
C SER A 14 -105.21 -12.10 14.70
N THR A 15 -104.63 -11.98 13.51
CA THR A 15 -104.01 -13.10 12.77
C THR A 15 -102.49 -13.15 12.96
N GLU A 16 -101.90 -12.12 13.59
CA GLU A 16 -100.46 -11.97 13.82
C GLU A 16 -100.10 -12.19 15.30
N LEU A 17 -101.09 -12.15 16.19
CA LEU A 17 -100.93 -12.30 17.64
C LEU A 17 -101.81 -13.43 18.17
N ALA A 18 -101.29 -14.17 19.14
CA ALA A 18 -102.00 -15.20 19.88
C ALA A 18 -102.05 -14.85 21.37
N ILE A 19 -103.11 -15.25 22.06
CA ILE A 19 -103.25 -15.10 23.51
C ILE A 19 -103.37 -16.49 24.16
N SER A 20 -102.55 -16.75 25.18
CA SER A 20 -102.59 -17.99 25.94
C SER A 20 -103.78 -18.03 26.92
N SER A 21 -104.10 -19.22 27.44
CA SER A 21 -105.11 -19.38 28.48
C SER A 21 -104.79 -18.63 29.78
N GLY A 22 -103.52 -18.28 30.01
CA GLY A 22 -103.09 -17.44 31.12
C GLY A 22 -103.15 -15.93 30.83
N GLY A 23 -103.62 -15.51 29.66
CA GLY A 23 -103.73 -14.10 29.27
C GLY A 23 -102.43 -13.47 28.74
N VAL A 24 -101.38 -14.26 28.49
CA VAL A 24 -100.13 -13.77 27.87
C VAL A 24 -100.33 -13.63 26.37
N LEU A 25 -100.10 -12.43 25.83
CA LEU A 25 -100.14 -12.10 24.41
C LEU A 25 -98.75 -12.28 23.79
N SER A 26 -98.66 -12.91 22.62
CA SER A 26 -97.40 -13.17 21.90
C SER A 26 -97.58 -13.05 20.39
N PHE A 27 -96.55 -12.58 19.67
CA PHE A 27 -96.54 -12.63 18.22
C PHE A 27 -96.41 -14.07 17.70
N ILE A 28 -97.06 -14.38 16.57
CA ILE A 28 -96.99 -15.69 15.91
C ILE A 28 -95.71 -15.83 15.07
N ALA A 29 -95.27 -14.73 14.45
CA ALA A 29 -93.97 -14.59 13.80
C ALA A 29 -93.22 -13.40 14.43
N ALA A 30 -91.90 -13.32 14.27
CA ALA A 30 -91.15 -12.16 14.74
C ALA A 30 -91.73 -10.87 14.15
N ALA A 31 -91.91 -9.85 14.99
CA ALA A 31 -92.37 -8.55 14.54
C ALA A 31 -91.22 -7.85 13.78
N ASP A 32 -91.56 -7.27 12.64
CA ASP A 32 -90.68 -6.53 11.74
C ASP A 32 -91.15 -5.08 11.75
N PHE A 33 -90.30 -4.15 12.20
CA PHE A 33 -90.65 -2.76 12.38
C PHE A 33 -90.89 -2.07 11.03
N GLU A 34 -90.02 -2.37 10.05
CA GLU A 34 -90.01 -1.86 8.68
C GLU A 34 -91.30 -2.25 7.96
N ALA A 35 -91.80 -3.46 8.24
CA ALA A 35 -93.10 -3.92 7.75
C ALA A 35 -94.27 -3.27 8.50
N LYS A 36 -94.22 -3.21 9.84
CA LYS A 36 -95.32 -2.70 10.67
C LYS A 36 -94.90 -2.33 12.10
N SER A 37 -94.89 -1.04 12.40
CA SER A 37 -94.44 -0.47 13.68
C SER A 37 -95.49 -0.41 14.81
N ALA A 38 -96.77 -0.66 14.52
CA ALA A 38 -97.83 -0.61 15.54
C ALA A 38 -99.00 -1.56 15.27
N TYR A 39 -99.57 -2.08 16.35
CA TYR A 39 -100.72 -2.99 16.36
C TYR A 39 -101.75 -2.47 17.35
N SER A 40 -103.02 -2.64 17.04
CA SER A 40 -104.14 -2.33 17.93
C SER A 40 -105.08 -3.52 17.89
N VAL A 41 -105.16 -4.27 18.98
CA VAL A 41 -105.94 -5.51 19.08
C VAL A 41 -106.91 -5.46 20.25
N THR A 42 -108.09 -6.02 20.08
CA THR A 42 -109.09 -6.21 21.13
C THR A 42 -108.91 -7.58 21.76
N VAL A 43 -108.51 -7.60 23.03
CA VAL A 43 -108.55 -8.82 23.84
C VAL A 43 -109.91 -8.95 24.50
N THR A 44 -110.53 -10.12 24.35
CA THR A 44 -111.81 -10.47 24.97
C THR A 44 -111.58 -11.55 26.03
N ALA A 45 -111.97 -11.27 27.27
CA ALA A 45 -112.02 -12.23 28.36
C ALA A 45 -113.48 -12.65 28.62
N THR A 46 -113.73 -13.93 28.84
CA THR A 46 -115.08 -14.45 29.11
C THR A 46 -115.10 -15.56 30.16
N ASP A 47 -116.11 -15.53 31.03
CA ASP A 47 -116.44 -16.59 32.01
C ASP A 47 -117.42 -17.65 31.43
N GLY A 48 -117.80 -17.51 30.15
CA GLY A 48 -118.81 -18.35 29.48
C GLY A 48 -120.22 -17.73 29.42
N THR A 49 -120.46 -16.66 30.19
CA THR A 49 -121.73 -15.91 30.27
C THR A 49 -121.54 -14.41 30.06
N ASN A 50 -120.50 -13.83 30.66
CA ASN A 50 -120.15 -12.42 30.54
C ASN A 50 -118.85 -12.26 29.75
N THR A 51 -118.70 -11.10 29.11
CA THR A 51 -117.52 -10.75 28.33
C THR A 51 -117.03 -9.36 28.73
N ALA A 52 -115.72 -9.22 28.89
CA ALA A 52 -115.05 -7.92 28.99
C ALA A 52 -114.04 -7.79 27.84
N THR A 53 -114.01 -6.63 27.19
CA THR A 53 -113.10 -6.34 26.08
C THR A 53 -112.17 -5.20 26.42
N GLN A 54 -110.91 -5.30 26.03
CA GLN A 54 -109.92 -4.23 26.18
C GLN A 54 -109.13 -4.09 24.87
N ILE A 55 -109.00 -2.86 24.39
CA ILE A 55 -108.07 -2.54 23.29
C ILE A 55 -106.67 -2.43 23.86
N ILE A 56 -105.73 -3.18 23.28
CA ILE A 56 -104.31 -3.14 23.59
C ILE A 56 -103.59 -2.54 22.39
N ALA A 57 -102.92 -1.41 22.61
CA ALA A 57 -101.99 -0.82 21.67
C ALA A 57 -100.59 -1.40 21.92
N ILE A 58 -99.96 -1.92 20.86
CA ILE A 58 -98.60 -2.46 20.89
C ILE A 58 -97.78 -1.63 19.91
N THR A 59 -96.67 -1.08 20.38
CA THR A 59 -95.68 -0.42 19.54
C THR A 59 -94.49 -1.36 19.38
N VAL A 60 -94.11 -1.65 18.15
CA VAL A 60 -92.83 -2.29 17.84
C VAL A 60 -91.79 -1.19 17.83
N THR A 61 -90.70 -1.41 18.54
CA THR A 61 -89.54 -0.52 18.51
C THR A 61 -88.63 -0.94 17.38
N ASP A 62 -88.17 0.04 16.60
CA ASP A 62 -87.15 -0.15 15.58
C ASP A 62 -85.88 -0.77 16.18
N ALA A 63 -85.29 -1.71 15.45
CA ALA A 63 -84.03 -2.34 15.80
C ALA A 63 -83.07 -2.10 14.64
N ASP A 64 -81.84 -1.70 14.95
CA ASP A 64 -80.82 -1.53 13.93
C ASP A 64 -80.45 -2.91 13.34
N GLU A 65 -80.69 -3.11 12.04
CA GLU A 65 -80.46 -4.39 11.34
C GLU A 65 -79.32 -4.30 10.30
N ASP A 66 -78.84 -3.11 9.98
CA ASP A 66 -77.81 -2.88 8.95
C ASP A 66 -76.46 -2.57 9.60
N ALA A 67 -75.46 -3.42 9.37
CA ALA A 67 -74.11 -3.16 9.86
C ALA A 67 -73.36 -2.16 8.98
N PRO A 68 -72.36 -1.42 9.53
CA PRO A 68 -71.57 -0.47 8.76
C PRO A 68 -70.87 -1.11 7.56
N VAL A 69 -70.79 -0.40 6.44
CA VAL A 69 -70.09 -0.87 5.23
C VAL A 69 -68.77 -0.11 5.07
N ILE A 70 -67.65 -0.83 5.14
CA ILE A 70 -66.32 -0.28 4.83
C ILE A 70 -66.15 -0.22 3.30
N SER A 71 -65.84 0.96 2.77
CA SER A 71 -65.70 1.25 1.35
C SER A 71 -64.26 1.55 0.91
N SER A 72 -63.34 1.79 1.85
CA SER A 72 -61.91 1.98 1.55
C SER A 72 -61.22 0.67 1.13
N SER A 73 -60.14 0.82 0.36
CA SER A 73 -59.22 -0.28 0.05
C SER A 73 -58.63 -0.90 1.32
N PRO A 74 -58.45 -2.23 1.40
CA PRO A 74 -57.71 -2.85 2.50
C PRO A 74 -56.19 -2.62 2.40
N ALA A 75 -55.68 -2.19 1.26
CA ALA A 75 -54.26 -1.89 1.05
C ALA A 75 -54.02 -0.38 1.09
N PHE A 76 -53.10 0.03 1.95
CA PHE A 76 -52.60 1.40 2.11
C PHE A 76 -51.08 1.44 1.89
N SER A 77 -50.57 2.62 1.58
CA SER A 77 -49.13 2.88 1.51
C SER A 77 -48.80 4.24 2.09
N ALA A 78 -47.67 4.34 2.77
CA ALA A 78 -47.17 5.59 3.33
C ALA A 78 -45.65 5.58 3.27
N ALA A 79 -45.05 6.75 3.04
CA ALA A 79 -43.60 6.85 3.10
C ALA A 79 -43.10 6.70 4.53
N GLU A 80 -41.86 6.26 4.67
CA GLU A 80 -41.22 6.24 5.98
C GLU A 80 -40.97 7.65 6.52
N ASN A 81 -40.47 7.74 7.76
CA ASN A 81 -40.22 9.02 8.44
C ASN A 81 -41.44 9.94 8.64
N GLN A 82 -42.65 9.45 8.36
CA GLN A 82 -43.91 10.12 8.66
C GLN A 82 -44.92 9.17 9.29
N THR A 83 -45.80 9.71 10.12
CA THR A 83 -46.83 8.89 10.80
C THR A 83 -48.15 8.84 10.03
N ALA A 84 -48.40 9.75 9.09
CA ALA A 84 -49.66 9.80 8.37
C ALA A 84 -49.76 8.70 7.30
N ILE A 85 -50.89 7.98 7.27
CA ILE A 85 -51.15 6.91 6.30
C ILE A 85 -52.28 7.28 5.34
N GLY A 86 -53.49 7.50 5.88
CA GLY A 86 -54.69 7.67 5.08
C GLY A 86 -55.95 7.60 5.94
N SER A 87 -57.09 7.24 5.34
CA SER A 87 -58.35 7.11 6.09
C SER A 87 -59.12 5.87 5.66
N VAL A 88 -59.73 5.20 6.65
CA VAL A 88 -60.74 4.18 6.44
C VAL A 88 -62.08 4.88 6.22
N LEU A 89 -62.74 4.56 5.12
CA LEU A 89 -64.04 5.14 4.79
C LEU A 89 -65.11 4.09 5.03
N ALA A 90 -66.13 4.44 5.82
CA ALA A 90 -67.27 3.58 6.08
C ALA A 90 -68.58 4.38 6.08
N THR A 91 -69.69 3.71 5.78
CA THR A 91 -71.02 4.32 5.71
C THR A 91 -72.03 3.48 6.48
N ASP A 92 -72.91 4.16 7.22
CA ASP A 92 -74.02 3.57 7.96
C ASP A 92 -75.11 4.62 8.22
N ALA A 93 -76.33 4.18 8.55
CA ALA A 93 -77.44 5.04 8.93
C ALA A 93 -77.32 5.56 10.38
N GLY A 94 -76.16 6.10 10.76
CA GLY A 94 -75.89 6.50 12.14
C GLY A 94 -74.50 7.06 12.39
N SER A 95 -74.18 7.26 13.67
CA SER A 95 -72.82 7.62 14.09
C SER A 95 -71.93 6.39 14.11
N LEU A 96 -70.72 6.52 13.59
CA LEU A 96 -69.74 5.44 13.55
C LEU A 96 -68.69 5.59 14.65
N SER A 97 -68.22 4.46 15.15
CA SER A 97 -67.04 4.35 16.00
C SER A 97 -66.00 3.43 15.35
N PHE A 98 -64.74 3.84 15.40
CA PHE A 98 -63.62 3.14 14.78
C PHE A 98 -62.69 2.58 15.85
N SER A 99 -62.23 1.35 15.62
CA SER A 99 -61.18 0.73 16.43
C SER A 99 -60.23 -0.07 15.56
N ILE A 100 -59.00 -0.25 16.03
CA ILE A 100 -57.95 -0.98 15.32
C ILE A 100 -57.25 -1.94 16.27
N SER A 101 -56.92 -3.13 15.80
CA SER A 101 -56.17 -4.12 16.56
C SER A 101 -54.67 -3.80 16.60
N GLY A 102 -53.98 -4.25 17.64
CA GLY A 102 -52.53 -4.10 17.77
C GLY A 102 -52.13 -2.76 18.39
N THR A 103 -50.83 -2.47 18.37
CA THR A 103 -50.25 -1.30 19.06
C THR A 103 -49.38 -0.43 18.18
N GLU A 104 -49.14 -0.83 16.92
CA GLU A 104 -48.24 -0.13 16.00
C GLU A 104 -48.98 0.88 15.11
N LEU A 105 -50.28 0.68 14.92
CA LEU A 105 -51.17 1.56 14.17
C LEU A 105 -52.24 2.16 15.08
N ALA A 106 -52.66 3.37 14.78
CA ALA A 106 -53.75 4.07 15.43
C ALA A 106 -54.81 4.46 14.40
N ILE A 107 -56.06 4.57 14.87
CA ILE A 107 -57.18 5.10 14.10
C ILE A 107 -57.92 6.15 14.93
N SER A 108 -58.20 7.31 14.34
CA SER A 108 -58.97 8.37 15.01
C SER A 108 -60.48 8.10 14.98
N SER A 109 -61.25 8.91 15.70
CA SER A 109 -62.73 8.88 15.65
C SER A 109 -63.29 9.16 14.26
N GLU A 110 -62.52 9.83 13.41
CA GLU A 110 -62.87 10.17 12.02
C GLU A 110 -62.36 9.12 11.02
N GLY A 111 -61.80 8.00 11.49
CA GLY A 111 -61.27 6.94 10.64
C GLY A 111 -59.89 7.23 10.04
N VAL A 112 -59.16 8.24 10.53
CA VAL A 112 -57.81 8.57 10.05
C VAL A 112 -56.80 7.57 10.61
N LEU A 113 -56.08 6.88 9.73
CA LEU A 113 -55.00 5.95 10.06
C LEU A 113 -53.66 6.66 10.19
N SER A 114 -52.92 6.29 11.23
CA SER A 114 -51.54 6.71 11.43
C SER A 114 -50.69 5.62 12.06
N PHE A 115 -49.38 5.67 11.86
CA PHE A 115 -48.43 4.93 12.68
C PHE A 115 -48.34 5.54 14.09
N VAL A 116 -48.13 4.70 15.10
CA VAL A 116 -47.90 5.14 16.49
C VAL A 116 -46.48 5.71 16.67
N SER A 117 -45.52 5.24 15.86
CA SER A 117 -44.16 5.76 15.78
C SER A 117 -43.77 5.85 14.30
N THR A 118 -42.88 6.76 13.94
CA THR A 118 -42.39 6.87 12.56
C THR A 118 -41.84 5.51 12.12
N PRO A 119 -42.34 4.93 11.01
CA PRO A 119 -41.80 3.71 10.48
C PRO A 119 -40.46 3.97 9.80
N ASP A 120 -39.68 2.91 9.66
CA ASP A 120 -38.36 2.83 9.02
C ASP A 120 -38.46 1.59 8.12
N TYR A 121 -38.20 1.77 6.82
CA TYR A 121 -38.38 0.74 5.79
C TYR A 121 -37.36 -0.38 5.95
N GLU A 122 -36.09 -0.05 6.19
CA GLU A 122 -34.95 -0.95 6.37
C GLU A 122 -35.19 -1.89 7.56
N THR A 123 -35.88 -1.40 8.59
CA THR A 123 -36.29 -2.17 9.76
C THR A 123 -37.56 -2.97 9.52
N LYS A 124 -38.62 -2.36 8.95
CA LYS A 124 -39.93 -3.02 8.75
C LYS A 124 -40.77 -2.35 7.65
N ALA A 125 -40.73 -2.96 6.46
CA ALA A 125 -41.48 -2.49 5.29
C ALA A 125 -43.01 -2.71 5.30
N THR A 126 -43.60 -3.46 6.24
CA THR A 126 -45.05 -3.78 6.20
C THR A 126 -45.69 -3.95 7.57
N TYR A 127 -46.89 -3.36 7.73
CA TYR A 127 -47.73 -3.46 8.92
C TYR A 127 -49.10 -4.04 8.57
N THR A 128 -49.68 -4.80 9.50
CA THR A 128 -51.01 -5.39 9.33
C THR A 128 -51.84 -5.17 10.59
N ALA A 129 -53.13 -4.93 10.42
CA ALA A 129 -54.08 -4.79 11.51
C ALA A 129 -55.50 -5.11 11.03
N THR A 130 -56.42 -5.33 11.96
CA THR A 130 -57.85 -5.40 11.70
C THR A 130 -58.50 -4.10 12.17
N VAL A 131 -59.16 -3.40 11.25
CA VAL A 131 -60.02 -2.25 11.59
C VAL A 131 -61.43 -2.76 11.79
N THR A 132 -62.09 -2.32 12.86
CA THR A 132 -63.48 -2.62 13.16
C THR A 132 -64.26 -1.31 13.27
N VAL A 133 -65.34 -1.22 12.50
CA VAL A 133 -66.28 -0.09 12.50
C VAL A 133 -67.59 -0.57 13.12
N THR A 134 -68.06 0.14 14.14
CA THR A 134 -69.28 -0.19 14.89
C THR A 134 -70.24 1.00 14.83
N ASP A 135 -71.51 0.75 14.52
CA ASP A 135 -72.59 1.76 14.53
C ASP A 135 -73.09 2.05 15.97
N ALA A 136 -74.18 2.81 16.08
CA ALA A 136 -74.84 3.09 17.35
C ALA A 136 -75.70 1.91 17.86
N GLY A 137 -76.17 1.03 16.98
CA GLY A 137 -76.91 -0.20 17.28
C GLY A 137 -76.04 -1.35 17.81
N SER A 138 -74.72 -1.18 17.82
CA SER A 138 -73.70 -2.18 18.19
C SER A 138 -73.48 -3.29 17.15
N LEU A 139 -73.91 -3.10 15.89
CA LEU A 139 -73.45 -3.97 14.80
C LEU A 139 -72.08 -3.49 14.32
N ALA A 140 -71.27 -4.42 13.81
CA ALA A 140 -69.89 -4.14 13.47
C ALA A 140 -69.41 -4.89 12.23
N THR A 141 -68.56 -4.23 11.45
CA THR A 141 -67.86 -4.81 10.31
C THR A 141 -66.36 -4.66 10.50
N SER A 142 -65.62 -5.73 10.23
CA SER A 142 -64.15 -5.75 10.33
C SER A 142 -63.48 -5.95 8.98
N GLN A 143 -62.37 -5.27 8.75
CA GLN A 143 -61.52 -5.41 7.57
C GLN A 143 -60.05 -5.55 8.00
N ASN A 144 -59.38 -6.60 7.50
CA ASN A 144 -57.93 -6.69 7.61
C ASN A 144 -57.29 -5.72 6.63
N ILE A 145 -56.43 -4.85 7.15
CA ILE A 145 -55.67 -3.89 6.37
C ILE A 145 -54.20 -4.26 6.35
N THR A 146 -53.53 -3.88 5.27
CA THR A 146 -52.07 -3.93 5.12
C THR A 146 -51.58 -2.54 4.75
N VAL A 147 -50.55 -2.07 5.44
CA VAL A 147 -49.88 -0.80 5.17
C VAL A 147 -48.46 -1.12 4.71
N ALA A 148 -48.17 -0.84 3.45
CA ALA A 148 -46.81 -0.91 2.92
C ALA A 148 -46.08 0.40 3.21
N VAL A 149 -44.89 0.32 3.79
CA VAL A 149 -43.99 1.46 3.91
C VAL A 149 -43.29 1.62 2.55
N THR A 150 -43.20 2.85 2.05
CA THR A 150 -42.39 3.16 0.86
C THR A 150 -41.08 3.78 1.31
N ASP A 151 -40.00 3.15 0.87
CA ASP A 151 -38.61 3.54 1.04
C ASP A 151 -38.35 4.99 0.58
N ILE A 152 -37.63 5.75 1.41
CA ILE A 152 -37.04 7.05 1.08
C ILE A 152 -35.53 6.96 1.34
N ASP A 153 -34.72 7.38 0.37
CA ASP A 153 -33.27 7.60 0.51
C ASP A 153 -32.95 8.63 1.62
N ASP A 154 -32.82 8.15 2.85
CA ASP A 154 -32.65 8.93 4.08
C ASP A 154 -31.45 8.46 4.93
N VAL A 155 -30.84 7.33 4.58
CA VAL A 155 -29.59 6.85 5.15
C VAL A 155 -28.42 7.35 4.31
N ALA A 156 -27.35 7.77 4.98
CA ALA A 156 -26.11 8.17 4.30
C ALA A 156 -25.15 6.98 4.10
N PRO A 157 -24.25 7.03 3.11
CA PRO A 157 -23.36 5.92 2.83
C PRO A 157 -22.40 5.68 4.00
N VAL A 158 -22.05 4.43 4.25
CA VAL A 158 -21.14 4.02 5.32
C VAL A 158 -19.82 3.52 4.73
N PHE A 159 -18.70 4.15 5.10
CA PHE A 159 -17.37 3.71 4.68
C PHE A 159 -17.06 2.30 5.21
N THR A 160 -16.55 1.45 4.32
CA THR A 160 -16.16 0.06 4.61
C THR A 160 -14.66 -0.18 4.52
N SER A 161 -13.90 0.74 3.90
CA SER A 161 -12.43 0.71 3.91
C SER A 161 -11.86 1.29 5.20
N GLU A 162 -10.64 0.89 5.55
CA GLU A 162 -9.86 1.51 6.61
C GLU A 162 -9.63 3.01 6.37
N ALA A 163 -9.39 3.75 7.46
CA ALA A 163 -9.08 5.18 7.41
C ALA A 163 -7.58 5.48 7.20
N SER A 164 -6.75 4.44 7.03
CA SER A 164 -5.31 4.58 6.84
C SER A 164 -4.80 3.79 5.64
N PHE A 165 -3.91 4.42 4.88
CA PHE A 165 -3.26 3.82 3.71
C PHE A 165 -1.75 4.04 3.78
N SER A 166 -1.02 3.18 3.07
CA SER A 166 0.41 3.32 2.84
C SER A 166 0.68 3.26 1.34
N ALA A 167 1.57 4.12 0.85
CA ALA A 167 1.98 4.15 -0.54
C ALA A 167 3.50 4.33 -0.61
N ALA A 168 4.16 3.66 -1.55
CA ALA A 168 5.56 3.98 -1.83
C ALA A 168 5.66 5.36 -2.47
N GLU A 169 6.79 6.04 -2.26
CA GLU A 169 7.13 7.19 -3.08
C GLU A 169 7.43 6.79 -4.53
N ASN A 170 7.67 7.77 -5.40
CA ASN A 170 7.91 7.56 -6.84
C ASN A 170 6.75 6.92 -7.62
N GLN A 171 5.58 6.80 -7.00
CA GLN A 171 4.36 6.33 -7.63
C GLN A 171 3.17 7.23 -7.28
N THR A 172 2.12 7.13 -8.09
CA THR A 172 0.88 7.88 -7.88
C THR A 172 -0.22 7.05 -7.21
N SER A 173 -0.10 5.71 -7.21
CA SER A 173 -1.13 4.84 -6.67
C SER A 173 -1.08 4.79 -5.14
N ILE A 174 -2.25 4.92 -4.49
CA ILE A 174 -2.40 4.80 -3.04
C ILE A 174 -3.25 3.58 -2.68
N GLY A 175 -4.52 3.57 -3.10
CA GLY A 175 -5.45 2.52 -2.70
C GLY A 175 -6.87 2.77 -3.20
N THR A 176 -7.83 2.02 -2.68
CA THR A 176 -9.26 2.19 -3.00
C THR A 176 -10.04 2.40 -1.73
N VAL A 177 -10.76 3.51 -1.67
CA VAL A 177 -11.74 3.82 -0.62
C VAL A 177 -13.07 3.16 -1.01
N THR A 178 -13.73 2.55 -0.05
CA THR A 178 -15.01 1.85 -0.28
C THR A 178 -16.05 2.26 0.75
N ALA A 179 -17.30 2.25 0.33
CA ALA A 179 -18.47 2.54 1.15
C ALA A 179 -19.67 1.78 0.57
N THR A 180 -20.66 1.53 1.41
CA THR A 180 -21.93 0.89 1.05
C THR A 180 -23.07 1.75 1.55
N ASP A 181 -24.18 1.75 0.83
CA ASP A 181 -25.41 2.39 1.22
C ASP A 181 -26.54 1.35 1.22
N VAL A 182 -27.53 1.51 2.09
CA VAL A 182 -28.62 0.56 2.25
C VAL A 182 -29.82 0.91 1.36
N ASP A 183 -29.99 2.19 1.02
CA ASP A 183 -31.06 2.72 0.18
C ASP A 183 -30.62 2.78 -1.30
N SER A 184 -29.31 2.84 -1.56
CA SER A 184 -28.73 2.99 -2.90
C SER A 184 -27.58 2.02 -3.21
N ASP A 185 -27.66 1.37 -4.39
CA ASP A 185 -26.57 0.55 -4.92
C ASP A 185 -25.39 1.39 -5.47
N LEU A 186 -25.59 2.69 -5.73
CA LEU A 186 -24.60 3.55 -6.38
C LEU A 186 -24.04 4.56 -5.39
N VAL A 187 -22.86 4.27 -4.86
CA VAL A 187 -22.06 5.23 -4.08
C VAL A 187 -20.92 5.79 -4.92
N THR A 188 -20.77 7.12 -4.92
CA THR A 188 -19.68 7.82 -5.60
C THR A 188 -18.81 8.60 -4.62
N PHE A 189 -17.54 8.81 -4.99
CA PHE A 189 -16.54 9.42 -4.12
C PHE A 189 -15.98 10.74 -4.67
N SER A 190 -15.63 11.63 -3.76
CA SER A 190 -14.86 12.86 -4.02
C SER A 190 -13.86 13.13 -2.90
N VAL A 191 -12.81 13.89 -3.17
CA VAL A 191 -11.77 14.22 -2.19
C VAL A 191 -11.51 15.73 -2.22
N ASP A 192 -11.38 16.33 -1.04
CA ASP A 192 -10.97 17.73 -0.91
C ASP A 192 -9.44 17.81 -0.78
N SER A 193 -8.76 17.91 -1.92
CA SER A 193 -7.30 18.03 -1.99
C SER A 193 -6.83 18.64 -3.32
N THR A 194 -5.69 19.33 -3.28
CA THR A 194 -4.98 19.81 -4.47
C THR A 194 -3.81 18.91 -4.87
N GLU A 195 -3.45 17.93 -4.03
CA GLU A 195 -2.32 17.01 -4.24
C GLU A 195 -2.79 15.59 -4.55
N LEU A 196 -4.04 15.26 -4.21
CA LEU A 196 -4.65 13.96 -4.41
C LEU A 196 -5.91 14.06 -5.29
N ALA A 197 -6.20 12.95 -5.96
CA ALA A 197 -7.42 12.75 -6.73
C ALA A 197 -8.06 11.42 -6.33
N ILE A 198 -9.39 11.37 -6.40
CA ILE A 198 -10.16 10.14 -6.25
C ILE A 198 -11.11 9.98 -7.45
N SER A 199 -11.18 8.78 -8.00
CA SER A 199 -12.20 8.46 -9.01
C SER A 199 -13.58 8.32 -8.37
N SER A 200 -14.65 8.42 -9.16
CA SER A 200 -16.00 8.19 -8.66
C SER A 200 -16.22 6.77 -8.10
N GLY A 201 -15.38 5.80 -8.49
CA GLY A 201 -15.39 4.43 -7.94
C GLY A 201 -14.46 4.22 -6.74
N GLY A 202 -13.88 5.28 -6.17
CA GLY A 202 -13.12 5.22 -4.92
C GLY A 202 -11.61 4.99 -5.05
N VAL A 203 -11.08 4.83 -6.27
CA VAL A 203 -9.62 4.71 -6.48
C VAL A 203 -8.94 6.04 -6.15
N LEU A 204 -8.11 6.04 -5.10
CA LEU A 204 -7.38 7.19 -4.55
C LEU A 204 -5.92 7.18 -5.04
N SER A 205 -5.44 8.35 -5.48
CA SER A 205 -4.11 8.52 -6.07
C SER A 205 -3.54 9.91 -5.82
N PHE A 206 -2.22 10.04 -5.84
CA PHE A 206 -1.53 11.33 -5.95
C PHE A 206 -1.64 11.91 -7.36
N ILE A 207 -1.70 13.23 -7.48
CA ILE A 207 -1.72 13.95 -8.77
C ILE A 207 -0.33 13.94 -9.42
N ALA A 208 0.72 14.11 -8.61
CA ALA A 208 2.12 13.89 -8.97
C ALA A 208 2.66 12.73 -8.15
N ALA A 209 3.73 12.05 -8.61
CA ALA A 209 4.35 11.00 -7.81
C ALA A 209 4.73 11.56 -6.42
N ALA A 210 4.49 10.77 -5.38
CA ALA A 210 4.91 11.15 -4.02
C ALA A 210 6.44 11.20 -3.94
N ASP A 211 6.93 12.11 -3.10
CA ASP A 211 8.34 12.38 -2.80
C ASP A 211 8.41 12.42 -1.27
N PHE A 212 9.06 11.40 -0.69
CA PHE A 212 9.07 11.19 0.76
C PHE A 212 9.81 12.34 1.47
N GLU A 213 10.96 12.76 0.92
CA GLU A 213 11.82 13.84 1.41
C GLU A 213 11.07 15.18 1.44
N ALA A 214 10.23 15.43 0.44
CA ALA A 214 9.37 16.61 0.41
C ALA A 214 8.20 16.50 1.39
N LYS A 215 7.52 15.34 1.42
CA LYS A 215 6.32 15.12 2.24
C LYS A 215 5.99 13.65 2.46
N SER A 216 6.28 13.15 3.65
CA SER A 216 6.05 11.75 4.04
C SER A 216 4.64 11.38 4.51
N ALA A 217 3.73 12.35 4.67
CA ALA A 217 2.38 12.07 5.16
C ALA A 217 1.31 13.04 4.65
N TYR A 218 0.11 12.51 4.43
CA TYR A 218 -1.08 13.24 3.99
C TYR A 218 -2.27 12.93 4.89
N SER A 219 -3.16 13.92 5.02
CA SER A 219 -4.46 13.77 5.69
C SER A 219 -5.49 14.49 4.84
N VAL A 220 -6.44 13.75 4.29
CA VAL A 220 -7.46 14.28 3.36
C VAL A 220 -8.85 13.85 3.80
N THR A 221 -9.86 14.68 3.51
CA THR A 221 -11.26 14.30 3.72
C THR A 221 -11.82 13.75 2.43
N VAL A 222 -12.31 12.51 2.48
CA VAL A 222 -13.04 11.87 1.38
C VAL A 222 -14.53 11.91 1.70
N THR A 223 -15.34 12.23 0.70
CA THR A 223 -16.80 12.25 0.79
C THR A 223 -17.37 11.12 -0.08
N ALA A 224 -18.23 10.29 0.50
CA ALA A 224 -19.06 9.32 -0.19
C ALA A 224 -20.49 9.87 -0.31
N THR A 225 -21.15 9.66 -1.45
CA THR A 225 -22.52 10.11 -1.71
C THR A 225 -23.29 9.11 -2.59
N ASP A 226 -24.54 8.84 -2.23
CA ASP A 226 -25.54 8.11 -3.03
C ASP A 226 -26.26 9.02 -4.06
N GLY A 227 -26.08 10.34 -3.96
CA GLY A 227 -26.75 11.36 -4.78
C GLY A 227 -27.70 12.28 -3.99
N THR A 228 -28.17 11.84 -2.83
CA THR A 228 -29.05 12.55 -1.89
C THR A 228 -28.32 12.86 -0.59
N ASN A 229 -27.72 11.83 0.02
CA ASN A 229 -27.04 11.87 1.30
C ASN A 229 -25.52 11.80 1.12
N THR A 230 -24.79 12.20 2.17
CA THR A 230 -23.32 12.24 2.15
C THR A 230 -22.73 11.83 3.49
N ALA A 231 -21.63 11.09 3.45
CA ALA A 231 -20.78 10.82 4.61
C ALA A 231 -19.33 11.23 4.31
N THR A 232 -18.58 11.59 5.35
CA THR A 232 -17.17 11.98 5.23
C THR A 232 -16.27 11.12 6.11
N GLN A 233 -15.07 10.82 5.61
CA GLN A 233 -14.03 10.10 6.34
C GLN A 233 -12.69 10.82 6.14
N ILE A 234 -12.00 11.09 7.25
CA ILE A 234 -10.61 11.56 7.19
C ILE A 234 -9.73 10.35 6.92
N ILE A 235 -8.95 10.41 5.86
CA ILE A 235 -8.01 9.38 5.41
C ILE A 235 -6.58 9.84 5.68
N ALA A 236 -5.83 9.06 6.46
CA ALA A 236 -4.41 9.26 6.70
C ALA A 236 -3.58 8.40 5.74
N ILE A 237 -2.58 8.99 5.10
CA ILE A 237 -1.70 8.28 4.16
C ILE A 237 -0.27 8.49 4.60
N THR A 238 0.47 7.39 4.74
CA THR A 238 1.92 7.41 4.98
C THR A 238 2.64 7.04 3.69
N VAL A 239 3.62 7.85 3.31
CA VAL A 239 4.53 7.53 2.21
C VAL A 239 5.68 6.70 2.78
N THR A 240 6.05 5.60 2.11
CA THR A 240 7.23 4.83 2.46
C THR A 240 8.40 5.26 1.60
N ASP A 241 9.48 5.62 2.30
CA ASP A 241 10.80 5.96 1.79
C ASP A 241 11.40 4.82 0.94
N ALA A 242 12.00 5.20 -0.19
CA ALA A 242 12.76 4.39 -1.11
C ALA A 242 14.10 5.08 -1.36
N ASP A 243 15.18 4.30 -1.29
CA ASP A 243 16.53 4.83 -1.53
C ASP A 243 16.69 5.33 -2.99
N GLU A 244 16.88 6.64 -3.17
CA GLU A 244 17.02 7.30 -4.48
C GLU A 244 18.43 7.84 -4.76
N ASP A 245 19.25 7.97 -3.72
CA ASP A 245 20.55 8.62 -3.79
C ASP A 245 21.67 7.58 -3.91
N ALA A 246 22.26 7.45 -5.10
CA ALA A 246 23.40 6.57 -5.28
C ALA A 246 24.65 7.09 -4.52
N PRO A 247 25.58 6.20 -4.11
CA PRO A 247 26.79 6.61 -3.40
C PRO A 247 27.62 7.61 -4.17
N VAL A 248 28.21 8.58 -3.49
CA VAL A 248 29.08 9.59 -4.12
C VAL A 248 30.54 9.27 -3.85
N ILE A 249 31.30 8.95 -4.90
CA ILE A 249 32.76 8.76 -4.83
C ILE A 249 33.44 10.14 -4.77
N SER A 250 34.21 10.39 -3.72
CA SER A 250 34.91 11.66 -3.45
C SER A 250 36.44 11.58 -3.60
N SER A 251 37.01 10.38 -3.71
CA SER A 251 38.44 10.20 -3.99
C SER A 251 38.82 10.61 -5.42
N SER A 252 40.10 10.96 -5.60
CA SER A 252 40.70 11.18 -6.91
C SER A 252 40.62 9.90 -7.76
N PRO A 253 40.37 9.99 -9.08
CA PRO A 253 40.49 8.85 -9.98
C PRO A 253 41.96 8.48 -10.27
N ALA A 254 42.90 9.36 -9.98
CA ALA A 254 44.33 9.13 -10.17
C ALA A 254 45.00 8.79 -8.83
N PHE A 255 45.69 7.67 -8.80
CA PHE A 255 46.49 7.16 -7.69
C PHE A 255 47.94 6.94 -8.14
N SER A 256 48.85 6.89 -7.17
CA SER A 256 50.25 6.55 -7.40
C SER A 256 50.76 5.67 -6.28
N ALA A 257 51.60 4.69 -6.60
CA ALA A 257 52.23 3.81 -5.63
C ALA A 257 53.62 3.41 -6.15
N ALA A 258 54.57 3.24 -5.24
CA ALA A 258 55.88 2.77 -5.64
C ALA A 258 55.84 1.30 -6.05
N GLU A 259 56.78 0.90 -6.88
CA GLU A 259 56.99 -0.51 -7.18
C GLU A 259 57.46 -1.32 -5.97
N ASN A 260 57.51 -2.64 -6.10
CA ASN A 260 57.93 -3.55 -5.03
C ASN A 260 57.05 -3.53 -3.76
N GLN A 261 55.90 -2.85 -3.77
CA GLN A 261 54.89 -2.87 -2.72
C GLN A 261 53.48 -3.02 -3.26
N THR A 262 52.57 -3.57 -2.47
CA THR A 262 51.18 -3.79 -2.90
C THR A 262 50.22 -2.68 -2.48
N ALA A 263 50.57 -1.85 -1.49
CA ALA A 263 49.68 -0.81 -0.99
C ALA A 263 49.59 0.38 -1.96
N ILE A 264 48.36 0.84 -2.24
CA ILE A 264 48.10 1.99 -3.13
C ILE A 264 47.49 3.16 -2.36
N GLY A 265 46.28 2.99 -1.82
CA GLY A 265 45.50 4.07 -1.22
C GLY A 265 44.08 3.63 -0.92
N SER A 266 43.14 4.57 -0.83
CA SER A 266 41.73 4.26 -0.56
C SER A 266 40.81 5.04 -1.47
N VAL A 267 39.74 4.37 -1.91
CA VAL A 267 38.57 5.00 -2.51
C VAL A 267 37.67 5.48 -1.39
N LEU A 268 37.31 6.75 -1.43
CA LEU A 268 36.41 7.37 -0.46
C LEU A 268 35.06 7.58 -1.11
N ALA A 269 34.00 7.12 -0.45
CA ALA A 269 32.64 7.33 -0.90
C ALA A 269 31.73 7.63 0.30
N THR A 270 30.64 8.35 0.04
CA THR A 270 29.65 8.73 1.05
C THR A 270 28.25 8.40 0.56
N ASP A 271 27.43 7.91 1.48
CA ASP A 271 26.01 7.63 1.30
C ASP A 271 25.30 7.63 2.67
N ALA A 272 23.98 7.73 2.69
CA ALA A 272 23.19 7.62 3.93
C ALA A 272 23.23 6.19 4.51
N GLY A 273 23.39 5.18 3.66
CA GLY A 273 23.41 3.76 3.99
C GLY A 273 24.81 3.12 4.09
N SER A 274 24.82 1.79 4.19
CA SER A 274 26.04 1.00 4.19
C SER A 274 26.57 0.80 2.77
N LEU A 275 27.88 0.91 2.60
CA LEU A 275 28.53 0.78 1.30
C LEU A 275 29.18 -0.59 1.08
N SER A 276 29.16 -1.04 -0.17
CA SER A 276 29.93 -2.17 -0.67
C SER A 276 30.80 -1.74 -1.84
N PHE A 277 32.03 -2.26 -1.89
CA PHE A 277 33.03 -1.88 -2.88
C PHE A 277 33.39 -3.08 -3.77
N SER A 278 33.54 -2.82 -5.06
CA SER A 278 34.04 -3.81 -6.02
C SER A 278 34.95 -3.13 -7.04
N ILE A 279 35.83 -3.93 -7.66
CA ILE A 279 36.79 -3.45 -8.65
C ILE A 279 36.84 -4.44 -9.83
N SER A 280 36.91 -3.90 -11.04
CA SER A 280 37.05 -4.70 -12.26
C SER A 280 38.48 -5.22 -12.45
N GLY A 281 38.63 -6.32 -13.19
CA GLY A 281 39.94 -6.86 -13.55
C GLY A 281 40.51 -7.78 -12.47
N THR A 282 41.79 -8.14 -12.60
CA THR A 282 42.43 -9.15 -11.74
C THR A 282 43.78 -8.71 -11.16
N GLU A 283 44.27 -7.53 -11.54
CA GLU A 283 45.58 -7.03 -11.12
C GLU A 283 45.48 -6.11 -9.89
N LEU A 284 44.29 -5.54 -9.65
CA LEU A 284 43.99 -4.69 -8.51
C LEU A 284 42.91 -5.35 -7.64
N ALA A 285 42.97 -5.09 -6.34
CA ALA A 285 41.98 -5.51 -5.36
C ALA A 285 41.50 -4.32 -4.53
N ILE A 286 40.26 -4.40 -4.07
CA ILE A 286 39.65 -3.43 -3.15
C ILE A 286 39.02 -4.16 -1.96
N SER A 287 39.25 -3.66 -0.74
CA SER A 287 38.65 -4.21 0.48
C SER A 287 37.22 -3.69 0.72
N SER A 288 36.52 -4.25 1.72
CA SER A 288 35.22 -3.75 2.18
C SER A 288 35.26 -2.31 2.69
N GLU A 289 36.43 -1.82 3.11
CA GLU A 289 36.67 -0.47 3.59
C GLU A 289 37.18 0.47 2.47
N GLY A 290 37.16 0.02 1.22
CA GLY A 290 37.59 0.81 0.06
C GLY A 290 39.12 0.92 -0.10
N VAL A 291 39.91 0.08 0.57
CA VAL A 291 41.39 0.11 0.46
C VAL A 291 41.84 -0.58 -0.82
N LEU A 292 42.55 0.15 -1.68
CA LEU A 292 43.14 -0.32 -2.93
C LEU A 292 44.51 -0.95 -2.71
N SER A 293 44.75 -2.06 -3.40
CA SER A 293 46.04 -2.74 -3.45
C SER A 293 46.30 -3.42 -4.78
N PHE A 294 47.56 -3.66 -5.11
CA PHE A 294 47.94 -4.58 -6.17
C PHE A 294 47.80 -6.03 -5.69
N VAL A 295 47.36 -6.91 -6.58
CA VAL A 295 47.28 -8.36 -6.32
C VAL A 295 48.68 -9.00 -6.28
N SER A 296 49.64 -8.42 -6.99
CA SER A 296 51.06 -8.78 -6.96
C SER A 296 51.90 -7.51 -6.98
N THR A 297 53.09 -7.54 -6.39
CA THR A 297 54.00 -6.39 -6.42
C THR A 297 54.24 -5.95 -7.86
N PRO A 298 54.00 -4.68 -8.21
CA PRO A 298 54.29 -4.18 -9.54
C PRO A 298 55.80 -3.95 -9.68
N ASP A 299 56.23 -3.91 -10.93
CA ASP A 299 57.58 -3.65 -11.43
C ASP A 299 57.39 -2.58 -12.52
N TYR A 300 58.07 -1.44 -12.37
CA TYR A 300 57.87 -0.26 -13.20
C TYR A 300 58.40 -0.49 -14.63
N GLU A 301 59.57 -1.12 -14.76
CA GLU A 301 60.27 -1.47 -15.99
C GLU A 301 59.37 -2.35 -16.88
N THR A 302 58.56 -3.21 -16.26
CA THR A 302 57.62 -4.10 -16.93
C THR A 302 56.28 -3.41 -17.20
N LYS A 303 55.71 -2.70 -16.21
CA LYS A 303 54.39 -2.06 -16.33
C LYS A 303 54.21 -0.87 -15.38
N ALA A 304 54.38 0.32 -15.93
CA ALA A 304 54.24 1.59 -15.22
C ALA A 304 52.79 2.04 -14.89
N THR A 305 51.74 1.41 -15.42
CA THR A 305 50.36 1.90 -15.22
C THR A 305 49.30 0.79 -15.20
N TYR A 306 48.36 0.92 -14.26
CA TYR A 306 47.21 0.03 -14.10
C TYR A 306 45.91 0.83 -14.16
N THR A 307 44.86 0.24 -14.75
CA THR A 307 43.54 0.87 -14.84
C THR A 307 42.46 -0.12 -14.42
N ALA A 308 41.46 0.35 -13.69
CA ALA A 308 40.28 -0.43 -13.34
C ALA A 308 39.06 0.48 -13.16
N THR A 309 37.88 -0.10 -13.15
CA THR A 309 36.65 0.55 -12.72
C THR A 309 36.34 0.11 -11.30
N VAL A 310 36.23 1.06 -10.37
CA VAL A 310 35.71 0.82 -9.03
C VAL A 310 34.21 1.11 -9.05
N THR A 311 33.42 0.21 -8.47
CA THR A 311 31.97 0.38 -8.30
C THR A 311 31.65 0.34 -6.82
N VAL A 312 30.96 1.38 -6.34
CA VAL A 312 30.44 1.49 -4.98
C VAL A 312 28.92 1.36 -5.03
N THR A 313 28.36 0.49 -4.20
CA THR A 313 26.93 0.18 -4.17
C THR A 313 26.41 0.29 -2.73
N ASP A 314 25.30 0.98 -2.55
CA ASP A 314 24.60 1.11 -1.26
C ASP A 314 23.77 -0.15 -0.91
N ALA A 315 22.95 -0.05 0.14
CA ALA A 315 22.01 -1.09 0.54
C ALA A 315 20.73 -1.13 -0.33
N GLY A 316 20.33 0.01 -0.93
CA GLY A 316 19.24 0.14 -1.90
C GLY A 316 19.54 -0.45 -3.28
N SER A 317 20.77 -0.92 -3.50
CA SER A 317 21.30 -1.41 -4.78
C SER A 317 21.51 -0.33 -5.85
N LEU A 318 21.58 0.94 -5.48
CA LEU A 318 22.07 1.99 -6.39
C LEU A 318 23.60 1.99 -6.35
N ALA A 319 24.21 2.35 -7.47
CA ALA A 319 25.64 2.22 -7.65
C ALA A 319 26.25 3.36 -8.47
N THR A 320 27.44 3.77 -8.05
CA THR A 320 28.29 4.73 -8.77
C THR A 320 29.61 4.06 -9.13
N SER A 321 30.07 4.31 -10.36
CA SER A 321 31.33 3.75 -10.86
C SER A 321 32.32 4.86 -11.23
N GLN A 322 33.60 4.63 -10.94
CA GLN A 322 34.70 5.53 -11.30
C GLN A 322 35.83 4.72 -11.95
N ASN A 323 36.28 5.16 -13.13
CA ASN A 323 37.49 4.64 -13.72
C ASN A 323 38.69 5.24 -13.02
N ILE A 324 39.56 4.38 -12.49
CA ILE A 324 40.77 4.76 -11.79
C ILE A 324 42.00 4.43 -12.63
N THR A 325 43.07 5.20 -12.43
CA THR A 325 44.41 4.93 -12.96
C THR A 325 45.41 4.96 -11.82
N VAL A 326 46.24 3.94 -11.73
CA VAL A 326 47.33 3.84 -10.76
C VAL A 326 48.64 3.92 -11.51
N ALA A 327 49.38 5.01 -11.31
CA ALA A 327 50.74 5.15 -11.80
C ALA A 327 51.71 4.46 -10.84
N VAL A 328 52.57 3.60 -11.36
CA VAL A 328 53.69 3.05 -10.59
C VAL A 328 54.81 4.08 -10.59
N THR A 329 55.40 4.35 -9.43
CA THR A 329 56.59 5.20 -9.35
C THR A 329 57.82 4.31 -9.23
N ASP A 330 58.71 4.51 -10.19
CA ASP A 330 60.04 3.91 -10.33
C ASP A 330 60.87 4.03 -9.03
N ILE A 331 61.48 2.92 -8.63
CA ILE A 331 62.53 2.83 -7.61
C ILE A 331 63.75 2.17 -8.25
N ASP A 332 64.92 2.79 -8.08
CA ASP A 332 66.24 2.22 -8.39
C ASP A 332 66.50 0.90 -7.63
N ASP A 333 66.10 -0.22 -8.23
CA ASP A 333 66.11 -1.57 -7.64
C ASP A 333 66.81 -2.62 -8.52
N VAL A 334 67.15 -2.26 -9.77
CA VAL A 334 67.93 -3.05 -10.70
C VAL A 334 69.41 -2.63 -10.60
N ALA A 335 70.30 -3.62 -10.63
CA ALA A 335 71.74 -3.35 -10.66
C ALA A 335 72.25 -3.21 -12.11
N PRO A 336 73.38 -2.50 -12.35
CA PRO A 336 73.85 -2.26 -13.70
C PRO A 336 74.29 -3.55 -14.37
N VAL A 337 74.02 -3.69 -15.67
CA VAL A 337 74.39 -4.86 -16.45
C VAL A 337 75.58 -4.55 -17.34
N PHE A 338 76.68 -5.28 -17.18
CA PHE A 338 77.85 -5.17 -18.05
C PHE A 338 77.50 -5.51 -19.51
N THR A 339 77.91 -4.65 -20.43
CA THR A 339 77.67 -4.78 -21.87
C THR A 339 78.96 -5.00 -22.68
N SER A 340 80.13 -4.76 -22.09
CA SER A 340 81.42 -5.11 -22.69
C SER A 340 81.75 -6.60 -22.49
N GLU A 341 82.66 -7.12 -23.31
CA GLU A 341 83.24 -8.45 -23.14
C GLU A 341 83.99 -8.58 -21.79
N ALA A 342 84.03 -9.78 -21.22
CA ALA A 342 84.78 -10.08 -19.99
C ALA A 342 86.28 -10.34 -20.25
N SER A 343 86.72 -10.24 -21.50
CA SER A 343 88.11 -10.49 -21.90
C SER A 343 88.67 -9.38 -22.76
N PHE A 344 89.86 -8.90 -22.41
CA PHE A 344 90.60 -7.90 -23.15
C PHE A 344 92.00 -8.40 -23.50
N SER A 345 92.59 -7.82 -24.53
CA SER A 345 94.00 -8.00 -24.86
C SER A 345 94.69 -6.65 -24.91
N ALA A 346 95.88 -6.57 -24.32
CA ALA A 346 96.72 -5.38 -24.42
C ALA A 346 98.10 -5.80 -24.92
N ALA A 347 98.72 -4.99 -25.76
CA ALA A 347 100.13 -5.18 -26.09
C ALA A 347 101.00 -4.76 -24.91
N GLU A 348 102.11 -5.46 -24.72
CA GLU A 348 103.09 -5.03 -23.73
C GLU A 348 103.70 -3.67 -24.07
N ASN A 349 104.39 -3.09 -23.10
CA ASN A 349 104.92 -1.72 -23.13
C ASN A 349 103.86 -0.62 -23.27
N GLN A 350 102.59 -0.96 -23.06
CA GLN A 350 101.48 -0.01 -23.06
C GLN A 350 100.72 -0.06 -21.74
N THR A 351 100.05 1.03 -21.41
CA THR A 351 99.18 1.14 -20.24
C THR A 351 97.71 1.02 -20.59
N SER A 352 97.31 1.26 -21.84
CA SER A 352 95.91 1.17 -22.27
C SER A 352 95.46 -0.27 -22.50
N ILE A 353 94.30 -0.64 -21.96
CA ILE A 353 93.70 -1.96 -22.15
C ILE A 353 92.43 -1.85 -23.00
N GLY A 354 91.43 -1.13 -22.51
CA GLY A 354 90.14 -1.02 -23.17
C GLY A 354 89.12 -0.27 -22.32
N THR A 355 87.86 -0.30 -22.73
CA THR A 355 86.75 0.33 -22.00
C THR A 355 85.76 -0.75 -21.58
N VAL A 356 85.49 -0.83 -20.29
CA VAL A 356 84.41 -1.62 -19.72
C VAL A 356 83.13 -0.78 -19.78
N THR A 357 82.05 -1.37 -20.25
CA THR A 357 80.75 -0.68 -20.38
C THR A 357 79.67 -1.47 -19.65
N ALA A 358 78.68 -0.76 -19.14
CA ALA A 358 77.50 -1.29 -18.48
C ALA A 358 76.34 -0.33 -18.73
N THR A 359 75.13 -0.85 -18.66
CA THR A 359 73.88 -0.09 -18.78
C THR A 359 72.99 -0.43 -17.60
N ASP A 360 72.26 0.55 -17.12
CA ASP A 360 71.26 0.39 -16.07
C ASP A 360 69.91 0.86 -16.62
N VAL A 361 68.83 0.23 -16.18
CA VAL A 361 67.48 0.51 -16.67
C VAL A 361 66.79 1.62 -15.85
N ASP A 362 67.20 1.79 -14.59
CA ASP A 362 66.66 2.77 -13.64
C ASP A 362 67.50 4.07 -13.68
N SER A 363 68.79 3.94 -14.01
CA SER A 363 69.75 5.05 -13.98
C SER A 363 70.52 5.25 -15.29
N ASP A 364 70.55 6.49 -15.78
CA ASP A 364 71.41 6.89 -16.91
C ASP A 364 72.91 6.96 -16.53
N LEU A 365 73.26 6.96 -15.24
CA LEU A 365 74.63 7.15 -14.77
C LEU A 365 75.17 5.88 -14.10
N VAL A 366 76.01 5.14 -14.82
CA VAL A 366 76.79 4.02 -14.28
C VAL A 366 78.25 4.43 -14.10
N THR A 367 78.81 4.14 -12.92
CA THR A 367 80.23 4.38 -12.61
C THR A 367 80.97 3.10 -12.31
N PHE A 368 82.28 3.09 -12.58
CA PHE A 368 83.12 1.89 -12.46
C PHE A 368 84.22 2.04 -11.41
N SER A 369 84.56 0.92 -10.76
CA SER A 369 85.73 0.77 -9.88
C SER A 369 86.36 -0.61 -10.08
N VAL A 370 87.64 -0.76 -9.75
CA VAL A 370 88.38 -2.02 -9.87
C VAL A 370 89.13 -2.29 -8.58
N ASP A 371 89.05 -3.52 -8.08
CA ASP A 371 89.84 -3.97 -6.95
C ASP A 371 91.18 -4.55 -7.46
N SER A 372 92.17 -3.68 -7.62
CA SER A 372 93.50 -4.06 -8.09
C SER A 372 94.57 -3.06 -7.64
N THR A 373 95.79 -3.55 -7.43
CA THR A 373 96.98 -2.71 -7.18
C THR A 373 97.84 -2.50 -8.43
N GLU A 374 97.55 -3.20 -9.53
CA GLU A 374 98.31 -3.15 -10.79
C GLU A 374 97.51 -2.50 -11.93
N LEU A 375 96.19 -2.40 -11.77
CA LEU A 375 95.27 -1.81 -12.74
C LEU A 375 94.47 -0.67 -12.12
N ALA A 376 94.08 0.28 -12.96
CA ALA A 376 93.18 1.37 -12.62
C ALA A 376 92.04 1.44 -13.64
N ILE A 377 90.84 1.82 -13.18
CA ILE A 377 89.69 2.11 -14.03
C ILE A 377 89.18 3.52 -13.73
N SER A 378 88.84 4.28 -14.77
CA SER A 378 88.15 5.57 -14.58
C SER A 378 86.68 5.35 -14.24
N SER A 379 86.02 6.37 -13.66
CA SER A 379 84.58 6.30 -13.39
C SER A 379 83.74 6.11 -14.66
N GLY A 380 84.27 6.44 -15.84
CA GLY A 380 83.65 6.18 -17.15
C GLY A 380 84.05 4.85 -17.81
N GLY A 381 84.71 3.95 -17.07
CA GLY A 381 84.98 2.58 -17.53
C GLY A 381 86.30 2.35 -18.28
N VAL A 382 87.16 3.37 -18.42
CA VAL A 382 88.44 3.21 -19.13
C VAL A 382 89.43 2.45 -18.25
N LEU A 383 89.77 1.21 -18.65
CA LEU A 383 90.65 0.29 -17.94
C LEU A 383 92.09 0.41 -18.45
N SER A 384 93.05 0.47 -17.52
CA SER A 384 94.47 0.67 -17.81
C SER A 384 95.37 -0.01 -16.78
N PHE A 385 96.61 -0.31 -17.16
CA PHE A 385 97.67 -0.66 -16.23
C PHE A 385 98.25 0.58 -15.56
N ILE A 386 98.61 0.47 -14.28
CA ILE A 386 99.27 1.55 -13.52
C ILE A 386 100.72 1.75 -13.98
N ALA A 387 101.40 0.67 -14.34
CA ALA A 387 102.70 0.65 -15.01
C ALA A 387 102.56 -0.11 -16.33
N ALA A 388 103.38 0.20 -17.34
CA ALA A 388 103.33 -0.51 -18.63
C ALA A 388 103.48 -2.03 -18.39
N ALA A 389 102.64 -2.83 -19.06
CA ALA A 389 102.70 -4.28 -18.95
C ALA A 389 104.00 -4.83 -19.54
N ASP A 390 104.52 -5.87 -18.90
CA ASP A 390 105.75 -6.60 -19.26
C ASP A 390 105.33 -8.08 -19.39
N PHE A 391 105.37 -8.61 -20.61
CA PHE A 391 104.88 -9.96 -20.90
C PHE A 391 105.71 -11.03 -20.20
N GLU A 392 107.04 -10.87 -20.19
CA GLU A 392 108.01 -11.77 -19.54
C GLU A 392 107.78 -11.83 -18.02
N ALA A 393 107.37 -10.73 -17.40
CA ALA A 393 107.03 -10.68 -15.98
C ALA A 393 105.65 -11.27 -15.67
N LYS A 394 104.62 -10.88 -16.45
CA LYS A 394 103.23 -11.30 -16.21
C LYS A 394 102.38 -11.16 -17.48
N SER A 395 102.11 -12.30 -18.11
CA SER A 395 101.34 -12.36 -19.35
C SER A 395 99.81 -12.37 -19.21
N ALA A 396 99.27 -12.45 -17.99
CA ALA A 396 97.83 -12.47 -17.75
C ALA A 396 97.41 -11.83 -16.41
N TYR A 397 96.27 -11.14 -16.45
CA TYR A 397 95.63 -10.52 -15.29
C TYR A 397 94.17 -10.95 -15.18
N SER A 398 93.68 -11.05 -13.95
CA SER A 398 92.26 -11.31 -13.65
C SER A 398 91.86 -10.36 -12.54
N VAL A 399 90.97 -9.43 -12.82
CA VAL A 399 90.51 -8.41 -11.86
C VAL A 399 88.99 -8.38 -11.79
N THR A 400 88.46 -8.05 -10.62
CA THR A 400 87.02 -7.80 -10.46
C THR A 400 86.76 -6.32 -10.68
N VAL A 401 85.96 -6.01 -11.69
CA VAL A 401 85.43 -4.67 -11.92
C VAL A 401 84.01 -4.60 -11.34
N THR A 402 83.70 -3.52 -10.65
CA THR A 402 82.38 -3.22 -10.10
C THR A 402 81.76 -2.05 -10.87
N ALA A 403 80.53 -2.23 -11.34
CA ALA A 403 79.68 -1.18 -11.89
C ALA A 403 78.61 -0.80 -10.84
N THR A 404 78.32 0.49 -10.68
CA THR A 404 77.31 1.00 -9.74
C THR A 404 76.58 2.21 -10.31
N ASP A 405 75.27 2.24 -10.16
CA ASP A 405 74.37 3.40 -10.41
C ASP A 405 74.35 4.40 -9.23
N GLY A 406 74.88 4.02 -8.06
CA GLY A 406 74.86 4.80 -6.82
C GLY A 406 74.09 4.14 -5.68
N THR A 407 73.17 3.24 -6.00
CA THR A 407 72.32 2.45 -5.08
C THR A 407 72.66 0.97 -5.17
N ASN A 408 72.66 0.43 -6.39
CA ASN A 408 72.88 -0.98 -6.70
C ASN A 408 74.28 -1.18 -7.30
N THR A 409 74.75 -2.43 -7.27
CA THR A 409 76.08 -2.79 -7.76
C THR A 409 76.08 -4.14 -8.45
N ALA A 410 76.86 -4.25 -9.54
CA ALA A 410 77.17 -5.52 -10.20
C ALA A 410 78.69 -5.68 -10.33
N THR A 411 79.15 -6.92 -10.39
CA THR A 411 80.57 -7.23 -10.55
C THR A 411 80.81 -8.16 -11.74
N GLN A 412 81.92 -7.95 -12.45
CA GLN A 412 82.38 -8.81 -13.53
C GLN A 412 83.89 -9.06 -13.39
N ILE A 413 84.29 -10.33 -13.52
CA ILE A 413 85.70 -10.69 -13.59
C ILE A 413 86.18 -10.43 -15.02
N ILE A 414 87.18 -9.55 -15.14
CA ILE A 414 87.81 -9.19 -16.41
C ILE A 414 89.16 -9.90 -16.52
N ALA A 415 89.30 -10.72 -17.57
CA ALA A 415 90.54 -11.36 -17.94
C ALA A 415 91.30 -10.50 -18.96
N ILE A 416 92.55 -10.16 -18.68
CA ILE A 416 93.42 -9.44 -19.60
C ILE A 416 94.58 -10.34 -20.01
N THR A 417 94.76 -10.54 -21.31
CA THR A 417 95.95 -11.20 -21.88
C THR A 417 96.91 -10.14 -22.40
N VAL A 418 98.16 -10.19 -21.96
CA VAL A 418 99.22 -9.36 -22.54
C VAL A 418 99.74 -10.06 -23.79
N THR A 419 99.92 -9.32 -24.88
CA THR A 419 100.53 -9.84 -26.11
C THR A 419 101.98 -9.41 -26.18
N ASP A 420 102.84 -10.42 -26.36
CA ASP A 420 104.29 -10.34 -26.54
C ASP A 420 104.66 -9.55 -27.81
N ALA A 421 105.69 -8.73 -27.68
CA ALA A 421 106.36 -7.90 -28.65
C ALA A 421 107.87 -8.16 -28.55
N ASP A 422 108.49 -8.57 -29.65
CA ASP A 422 109.93 -8.87 -29.72
C ASP A 422 110.80 -7.65 -29.35
N GLU A 423 111.14 -7.52 -28.07
CA GLU A 423 111.94 -6.42 -27.51
C GLU A 423 113.25 -6.86 -26.87
N ASP A 424 113.39 -8.15 -26.59
CA ASP A 424 114.59 -8.75 -26.03
C ASP A 424 115.61 -9.13 -27.11
N ALA A 425 116.82 -8.60 -27.00
CA ALA A 425 117.91 -8.98 -27.90
C ALA A 425 118.33 -10.46 -27.65
N PRO A 426 118.57 -11.26 -28.72
CA PRO A 426 118.98 -12.65 -28.55
C PRO A 426 120.33 -12.73 -27.82
N VAL A 427 120.36 -13.53 -26.76
CA VAL A 427 121.58 -13.76 -25.95
C VAL A 427 122.30 -15.01 -26.45
N ILE A 428 123.60 -14.92 -26.70
CA ILE A 428 124.43 -16.10 -27.01
C ILE A 428 124.77 -16.81 -25.71
N SER A 429 124.24 -18.03 -25.52
CA SER A 429 124.65 -18.91 -24.43
C SER A 429 125.90 -19.72 -24.82
N SER A 430 126.86 -19.81 -23.90
CA SER A 430 128.12 -20.54 -24.05
C SER A 430 127.99 -22.03 -23.82
#